data_AF-A0AAU5YDA1-F1
#
_entry.id   AF-A0AAU5YDA1-F1
#
_cell.length_a   1.000
_cell.length_b   1.000
_cell.length_c   1.000
_cell.angle_alpha   90.00
_cell.angle_beta   90.00
_cell.angle_gamma   90.00
#
_symmetry.space_group_name_H-M   'P 1'
#
loop_
_entity.id
_entity.type
_entity.pdbx_description
1 polymer ?
#
loop_
_entity_poly.entity_id
_entity_poly.type
_entity_poly.pdbx_seq_one_letter_code
_entity_poly.pdbx_strand_id
1 'polypeptide(L)'
;MTVVWINGAFGAGKTTTARELIDLIPNSTLFDPEVVGGALPYLLPPKRLAEVGDFQDLPIWRRLVIDTAAALLAELGGTLVVPMTLLRQEYRDEIFGGLAARRIAVRHVLLAPAETILRERIANREVPADLPDGEIRIRQWSYDHIEPYHAALASWLTADAHPVDNGALTPHETAARIAEAVGSGAVSMCDIVQTPEPTAETLAAGVLLFDEQDRVLLVDPTYKPGWEFPGGVVEPGEAPARAGVREVEEETGIRLADAPRLLVVDWERPRPPGYGGLRLLFDGGRLEPAAVAGLLLPGPELRAWRFVTEEEAAGLLPPVRYERLRWALRARERGAALYLEAGIPTGQCPT
;
A
#
# COMPACT_ATOMS: atom_id res chain seq x y z
N MET A 1 5.32 12.05 15.63
CA MET A 1 4.86 12.68 14.37
C MET A 1 3.69 11.88 13.87
N THR A 2 2.63 12.54 13.44
CA THR A 2 1.40 11.86 13.02
C THR A 2 0.80 12.57 11.82
N VAL A 3 0.15 11.81 10.94
CA VAL A 3 -0.67 12.33 9.87
C VAL A 3 -2.13 12.05 10.22
N VAL A 4 -2.98 13.07 10.15
CA VAL A 4 -4.44 12.93 10.11
C VAL A 4 -4.85 13.07 8.66
N TRP A 5 -5.11 11.93 8.01
CA TRP A 5 -5.53 11.88 6.63
C TRP A 5 -7.05 11.99 6.54
N ILE A 6 -7.56 13.04 5.88
CA ILE A 6 -8.99 13.28 5.70
C ILE A 6 -9.36 12.84 4.28
N ASN A 7 -9.99 11.68 4.17
CA ASN A 7 -10.54 11.09 2.95
C ASN A 7 -12.06 11.31 2.86
N GLY A 8 -12.65 11.02 1.71
CA GLY A 8 -14.06 11.22 1.42
C GLY A 8 -14.26 11.63 -0.04
N ALA A 9 -15.49 11.52 -0.53
CA ALA A 9 -15.82 11.85 -1.92
C ALA A 9 -15.45 13.29 -2.32
N PHE A 10 -15.33 13.54 -3.62
CA PHE A 10 -15.19 14.90 -4.15
C PHE A 10 -16.42 15.73 -3.75
N GLY A 11 -16.20 16.90 -3.14
CA GLY A 11 -17.29 17.73 -2.59
C GLY A 11 -17.71 17.38 -1.15
N ALA A 12 -17.12 16.38 -0.50
CA ALA A 12 -17.43 16.03 0.90
C ALA A 12 -16.97 17.06 1.95
N GLY A 13 -16.26 18.12 1.53
CA GLY A 13 -15.80 19.20 2.43
C GLY A 13 -14.43 18.97 3.08
N LYS A 14 -13.60 18.06 2.54
CA LYS A 14 -12.27 17.71 3.08
C LYS A 14 -11.37 18.93 3.32
N THR A 15 -11.11 19.72 2.28
CA THR A 15 -10.20 20.88 2.35
C THR A 15 -10.70 21.93 3.33
N THR A 16 -12.01 22.21 3.34
CA THR A 16 -12.60 23.18 4.28
C THR A 16 -12.51 22.67 5.72
N THR A 17 -12.81 21.39 5.96
CA THR A 17 -12.69 20.76 7.28
C THR A 17 -11.23 20.75 7.75
N ALA A 18 -10.28 20.47 6.85
CA ALA A 18 -8.86 20.43 7.17
C ALA A 18 -8.32 21.79 7.63
N ARG A 19 -8.80 22.89 7.04
CA ARG A 19 -8.43 24.26 7.43
C ARG A 19 -8.94 24.63 8.81
N GLU A 20 -10.15 24.21 9.16
CA GLU A 20 -10.67 24.40 10.53
C GLU A 20 -9.94 23.50 11.54
N LEU A 21 -9.54 22.29 11.11
CA LEU A 21 -8.93 21.31 12.00
C LEU A 21 -7.54 21.74 12.51
N ILE A 22 -6.79 22.48 11.70
CA ILE A 22 -5.45 22.93 12.12
C ILE A 22 -5.48 23.93 13.28
N ASP A 23 -6.59 24.65 13.46
CA ASP A 23 -6.79 25.55 14.60
C ASP A 23 -7.21 24.80 15.88
N LEU A 24 -7.69 23.55 15.73
CA LEU A 24 -8.22 22.73 16.81
C LEU A 24 -7.23 21.68 17.33
N ILE A 25 -6.33 21.19 16.47
CA ILE A 25 -5.26 20.26 16.85
C ILE A 25 -3.98 21.05 17.15
N PRO A 26 -3.46 21.04 18.39
CA PRO A 26 -2.23 21.74 18.73
C PRO A 26 -1.03 21.26 17.90
N ASN A 27 -0.15 22.19 17.52
CA ASN A 27 1.06 21.92 16.73
C ASN A 27 0.75 21.13 15.46
N SER A 28 -0.28 21.54 14.73
CA SER A 28 -0.64 20.92 13.46
C SER A 28 -0.37 21.84 12.27
N THR A 29 -0.19 21.24 11.09
CA THR A 29 0.06 21.96 9.84
C THR A 29 -0.73 21.31 8.71
N LEU A 30 -1.32 22.13 7.85
CA LEU A 30 -2.04 21.66 6.67
C LEU A 30 -1.04 21.30 5.57
N PHE A 31 -1.14 20.09 5.04
CA PHE A 31 -0.44 19.68 3.83
C PHE A 31 -1.45 19.16 2.82
N ASP A 32 -1.67 19.91 1.74
CA ASP A 32 -2.55 19.52 0.63
C ASP A 32 -1.75 18.82 -0.48
N PRO A 33 -1.93 17.49 -0.71
CA PRO A 33 -1.18 16.77 -1.74
C PRO A 33 -1.49 17.19 -3.18
N GLU A 34 -2.54 18.00 -3.42
CA GLU A 34 -2.78 18.61 -4.73
C GLU A 34 -1.62 19.53 -5.15
N VAL A 35 -0.89 20.12 -4.20
CA VAL A 35 0.31 20.93 -4.48
C VAL A 35 1.39 20.10 -5.18
N VAL A 36 1.57 18.85 -4.76
CA VAL A 36 2.50 17.93 -5.42
C VAL A 36 2.00 17.58 -6.83
N GLY A 37 0.69 17.38 -7.00
CA GLY A 37 0.07 17.16 -8.31
C GLY A 37 0.29 18.33 -9.27
N GLY A 38 0.10 19.56 -8.78
CA GLY A 38 0.33 20.80 -9.52
C GLY A 38 1.79 21.05 -9.91
N ALA A 39 2.75 20.41 -9.23
CA ALA A 39 4.16 20.50 -9.57
C ALA A 39 4.57 19.55 -10.72
N LEU A 40 3.83 18.46 -10.96
CA LEU A 40 4.20 17.44 -11.95
C LEU A 40 4.37 17.96 -13.39
N PRO A 41 3.58 18.93 -13.89
CA PRO A 41 3.80 19.55 -15.21
C PRO A 41 5.17 20.19 -15.39
N TYR A 42 5.84 20.58 -14.31
CA TYR A 42 7.19 21.15 -14.34
C TYR A 42 8.29 20.08 -14.20
N LEU A 43 7.94 18.87 -13.77
CA LEU A 43 8.88 17.77 -13.49
C LEU A 43 8.88 16.69 -14.58
N LEU A 44 7.75 16.51 -15.27
CA LEU A 44 7.53 15.41 -16.21
C LEU A 44 7.27 15.93 -17.63
N PRO A 45 7.70 15.18 -18.66
CA PRO A 45 7.38 15.53 -20.03
C PRO A 45 5.86 15.43 -20.30
N PRO A 46 5.26 16.33 -21.09
CA PRO A 46 3.81 16.35 -21.36
C PRO A 46 3.24 15.02 -21.85
N LYS A 47 4.02 14.26 -22.62
CA LYS A 47 3.62 12.93 -23.11
C LYS A 47 3.30 11.96 -21.97
N ARG A 48 4.08 11.98 -20.88
CA ARG A 48 3.86 11.10 -19.73
C ARG A 48 2.64 11.52 -18.91
N LEU A 49 2.34 12.80 -18.84
CA LEU A 49 1.15 13.32 -18.18
C LEU A 49 -0.12 12.96 -18.95
N ALA A 50 -0.05 12.97 -20.29
CA ALA A 50 -1.17 12.59 -21.15
C ALA A 50 -1.50 11.10 -21.15
N GLU A 51 -0.64 10.24 -20.59
CA GLU A 51 -0.87 8.79 -20.49
C GLU A 51 -1.82 8.42 -19.35
N VAL A 52 -2.09 9.33 -18.41
CA VAL A 52 -2.94 9.11 -17.24
C VAL A 52 -4.11 10.09 -17.20
N GLY A 53 -5.26 9.64 -16.70
CA GLY A 53 -6.42 10.50 -16.49
C GLY A 53 -6.41 11.22 -15.13
N ASP A 54 -5.71 10.64 -14.15
CA ASP A 54 -5.52 11.18 -12.81
C ASP A 54 -4.02 11.21 -12.49
N PHE A 55 -3.53 12.32 -11.92
CA PHE A 55 -2.13 12.39 -11.47
C PHE A 55 -1.83 11.38 -10.36
N GLN A 56 -2.86 10.93 -9.62
CA GLN A 56 -2.71 9.91 -8.59
C GLN A 56 -2.25 8.56 -9.14
N ASP A 57 -2.49 8.29 -10.43
CA ASP A 57 -2.04 7.08 -11.11
C ASP A 57 -0.52 7.05 -11.29
N LEU A 58 0.16 8.20 -11.23
CA LEU A 58 1.60 8.31 -11.40
C LEU A 58 2.36 7.88 -10.13
N PRO A 59 3.25 6.87 -10.20
CA PRO A 59 4.05 6.45 -9.04
C PRO A 59 4.91 7.57 -8.44
N ILE A 60 5.41 8.49 -9.28
CA ILE A 60 6.19 9.64 -8.81
C ILE A 60 5.36 10.59 -7.94
N TRP A 61 4.07 10.74 -8.21
CA TRP A 61 3.20 11.58 -7.37
C TRP A 61 3.08 10.96 -5.97
N ARG A 62 2.72 9.67 -5.88
CA ARG A 62 2.57 8.95 -4.60
C ARG A 62 3.88 9.00 -3.80
N ARG A 63 5.02 8.81 -4.47
CA ARG A 63 6.35 8.94 -3.84
C ARG A 63 6.60 10.35 -3.28
N LEU A 64 6.36 11.38 -4.08
CA LEU A 64 6.59 12.77 -3.67
C LEU A 64 5.66 13.20 -2.53
N VAL A 65 4.44 12.67 -2.45
CA VAL A 65 3.54 12.91 -1.31
C VAL A 65 4.16 12.39 -0.01
N ILE A 66 4.69 11.16 -0.02
CA ILE A 66 5.40 10.57 1.14
C ILE A 66 6.63 11.41 1.50
N ASP A 67 7.45 11.75 0.50
CA ASP A 67 8.68 12.52 0.68
C ASP A 67 8.42 13.91 1.26
N THR A 68 7.41 14.60 0.73
CA THR A 68 7.02 15.94 1.18
C THR A 68 6.47 15.91 2.60
N ALA A 69 5.56 14.98 2.91
CA ALA A 69 5.00 14.84 4.24
C ALA A 69 6.08 14.54 5.30
N ALA A 70 7.01 13.64 4.98
CA ALA A 70 8.12 13.32 5.86
C ALA A 70 9.05 14.52 6.10
N ALA A 71 9.38 15.27 5.04
CA ALA A 71 10.19 16.47 5.15
C ALA A 71 9.51 17.56 6.00
N LEU A 72 8.21 17.79 5.79
CA LEU A 72 7.42 18.74 6.59
C LEU A 72 7.38 18.35 8.07
N LEU A 73 7.18 17.06 8.38
CA LEU A 73 7.16 16.58 9.76
C LEU A 73 8.54 16.62 10.43
N ALA A 74 9.61 16.41 9.67
CA ALA A 74 10.98 16.52 10.19
C ALA A 74 11.32 17.96 10.56
N GLU A 75 10.85 18.94 9.77
CA GLU A 75 11.10 20.37 9.98
C GLU A 75 10.19 20.96 11.07
N LEU A 76 8.88 20.67 11.00
CA LEU A 76 7.87 21.34 11.82
C LEU A 76 7.48 20.53 13.07
N GLY A 77 7.73 19.23 13.07
CA GLY A 77 7.23 18.32 14.10
C GLY A 77 5.70 18.19 14.10
N GLY A 78 5.16 17.73 15.22
CA GLY A 78 3.71 17.73 15.45
C GLY A 78 2.89 16.81 14.53
N THR A 79 1.76 17.33 14.05
CA THR A 79 0.77 16.61 13.25
C THR A 79 0.56 17.27 11.88
N LEU A 80 0.57 16.50 10.80
CA LEU A 80 0.08 16.98 9.50
C LEU A 80 -1.39 16.64 9.32
N VAL A 81 -2.19 17.62 8.94
CA VAL A 81 -3.57 17.42 8.47
C VAL A 81 -3.54 17.36 6.95
N VAL A 82 -3.97 16.25 6.37
CA VAL A 82 -3.81 15.95 4.94
C VAL A 82 -5.16 15.64 4.29
N PRO A 83 -5.81 16.61 3.62
CA PRO A 83 -7.04 16.37 2.88
C PRO A 83 -6.72 15.76 1.51
N MET A 84 -7.15 14.52 1.26
CA MET A 84 -7.02 13.92 -0.08
C MET A 84 -7.95 12.72 -0.25
N THR A 85 -8.55 12.61 -1.44
CA THR A 85 -9.39 11.46 -1.82
C THR A 85 -8.50 10.29 -2.27
N LEU A 86 -8.58 9.14 -1.59
CA LEU A 86 -8.01 7.88 -2.08
C LEU A 86 -9.12 6.84 -2.21
N LEU A 87 -9.42 6.42 -3.44
CA LEU A 87 -10.46 5.42 -3.74
C LEU A 87 -9.90 4.02 -4.01
N ARG A 88 -8.64 3.94 -4.42
CA ARG A 88 -7.94 2.67 -4.67
C ARG A 88 -7.15 2.27 -3.44
N GLN A 89 -7.40 1.06 -2.93
CA GLN A 89 -6.70 0.51 -1.77
C GLN A 89 -5.19 0.48 -2.03
N GLU A 90 -4.78 0.08 -3.24
CA GLU A 90 -3.36 0.05 -3.66
C GLU A 90 -2.64 1.39 -3.47
N TYR A 91 -3.31 2.52 -3.73
CA TYR A 91 -2.70 3.86 -3.59
C TYR A 91 -2.60 4.25 -2.13
N ARG A 92 -3.62 3.92 -1.34
CA ARG A 92 -3.57 4.04 0.11
C ARG A 92 -2.42 3.22 0.67
N ASP A 93 -2.26 1.97 0.25
CA ASP A 93 -1.23 1.07 0.77
C ASP A 93 0.17 1.57 0.43
N GLU A 94 0.39 2.06 -0.80
CA GLU A 94 1.66 2.65 -1.19
C GLU A 94 2.00 3.92 -0.36
N ILE A 95 1.04 4.84 -0.22
CA ILE A 95 1.26 6.11 0.48
C ILE A 95 1.40 5.86 1.99
N PHE A 96 0.46 5.14 2.59
CA PHE A 96 0.43 4.91 4.02
C PHE A 96 1.56 3.97 4.42
N GLY A 97 1.85 2.93 3.63
CA GLY A 97 3.04 2.09 3.76
C GLY A 97 4.34 2.90 3.74
N GLY A 98 4.48 3.83 2.79
CA GLY A 98 5.66 4.70 2.71
C GLY A 98 5.81 5.65 3.90
N LEU A 99 4.71 6.20 4.42
CA LEU A 99 4.72 7.02 5.64
C LEU A 99 5.06 6.17 6.87
N ALA A 100 4.41 5.01 6.99
CA ALA A 100 4.64 4.01 8.01
C ALA A 100 6.12 3.66 8.09
N ALA A 101 6.75 3.28 6.97
CA ALA A 101 8.17 2.93 6.87
C ALA A 101 9.13 4.02 7.39
N ARG A 102 8.68 5.27 7.47
CA ARG A 102 9.40 6.41 8.06
C ARG A 102 9.05 6.69 9.52
N ARG A 103 8.37 5.74 10.17
CA ARG A 103 7.81 5.83 11.52
C ARG A 103 6.82 6.98 11.69
N ILE A 104 6.11 7.32 10.61
CA ILE A 104 5.05 8.33 10.63
C ILE A 104 3.71 7.60 10.74
N ALA A 105 3.08 7.71 11.91
CA ALA A 105 1.77 7.11 12.13
C ALA A 105 0.69 7.86 11.33
N VAL A 106 -0.25 7.12 10.74
CA VAL A 106 -1.38 7.67 10.00
C VAL A 106 -2.67 7.38 10.76
N ARG A 107 -3.53 8.39 10.90
CA ARG A 107 -4.92 8.28 11.35
C ARG A 107 -5.82 8.61 10.17
N HIS A 108 -6.57 7.62 9.71
CA HIS A 108 -7.40 7.75 8.52
C HIS A 108 -8.84 8.09 8.93
N VAL A 109 -9.30 9.25 8.48
CA VAL A 109 -10.65 9.78 8.74
C VAL A 109 -11.40 9.85 7.42
N LEU A 110 -12.66 9.41 7.41
CA LEU A 110 -13.51 9.40 6.24
C LEU A 110 -14.72 10.32 6.44
N LEU A 111 -14.82 11.37 5.62
CA LEU A 111 -16.04 12.19 5.53
C LEU A 111 -17.06 11.47 4.65
N ALA A 112 -18.13 10.96 5.26
CA ALA A 112 -19.14 10.13 4.60
C ALA A 112 -20.56 10.72 4.74
N PRO A 113 -20.85 11.88 4.13
CA PRO A 113 -22.23 12.37 4.06
C PRO A 113 -23.09 11.44 3.19
N ALA A 114 -24.40 11.43 3.42
CA ALA A 114 -25.35 10.74 2.55
C ALA A 114 -25.21 11.22 1.09
N GLU A 115 -25.45 10.32 0.12
CA GLU A 115 -25.28 10.62 -1.30
C GLU A 115 -26.12 11.81 -1.77
N THR A 116 -27.34 11.95 -1.27
CA THR A 116 -28.22 13.08 -1.57
C THR A 116 -27.57 14.41 -1.19
N ILE A 117 -26.99 14.48 0.01
CA ILE A 117 -26.28 15.66 0.52
C ILE A 117 -25.00 15.90 -0.29
N LEU A 118 -24.28 14.84 -0.64
CA LEU A 118 -23.07 14.93 -1.47
C LEU A 118 -23.39 15.54 -2.85
N ARG A 119 -24.44 15.05 -3.51
CA ARG A 119 -24.88 15.57 -4.81
C ARG A 119 -25.32 17.03 -4.72
N GLU A 120 -26.07 17.40 -3.68
CA GLU A 120 -26.46 18.80 -3.43
C GLU A 120 -25.23 19.70 -3.22
N ARG A 121 -24.22 19.24 -2.47
CA ARG A 121 -22.97 19.98 -2.27
C ARG A 121 -22.17 20.15 -3.56
N ILE A 122 -22.11 19.12 -4.40
CA ILE A 122 -21.45 19.19 -5.72
C ILE A 122 -22.19 20.20 -6.62
N ALA A 123 -23.52 20.17 -6.63
CA ALA A 123 -24.34 21.06 -7.44
C ALA A 123 -24.21 22.54 -7.04
N ASN A 124 -24.05 22.82 -5.75
CA ASN A 124 -23.98 24.17 -5.19
C ASN A 124 -22.53 24.69 -5.02
N ARG A 125 -21.52 23.96 -5.49
CA ARG A 125 -20.11 24.35 -5.33
C ARG A 125 -19.79 25.56 -6.22
N GLU A 126 -19.35 26.66 -5.61
CA GLU A 126 -18.76 27.79 -6.33
C GLU A 126 -17.43 27.37 -6.96
N VAL A 127 -17.31 27.57 -8.27
CA VAL A 127 -16.08 27.32 -9.04
C VAL A 127 -15.53 28.68 -9.51
N PRO A 128 -14.21 28.93 -9.38
CA PRO A 128 -13.60 30.16 -9.88
C PRO A 128 -13.91 30.39 -11.37
N ALA A 129 -14.29 31.64 -11.73
CA ALA A 129 -14.84 32.00 -13.04
C ALA A 129 -13.81 32.05 -14.19
N ASP A 130 -12.54 31.80 -13.88
CA ASP A 130 -11.36 32.00 -14.74
C ASP A 130 -10.97 30.77 -15.58
N LEU A 131 -11.73 29.68 -15.51
CA LEU A 131 -11.52 28.49 -16.34
C LEU A 131 -12.66 28.33 -17.38
N PRO A 132 -12.41 28.57 -18.68
CA PRO A 132 -13.34 28.17 -19.73
C PRO A 132 -13.58 26.65 -19.62
N ASP A 133 -14.83 26.22 -19.52
CA ASP A 133 -15.28 24.84 -19.26
C ASP A 133 -14.92 24.23 -17.88
N GLY A 134 -14.29 24.99 -16.97
CA GLY A 134 -13.80 24.48 -15.69
C GLY A 134 -14.90 24.01 -14.74
N GLU A 135 -16.01 24.75 -14.66
CA GLU A 135 -17.13 24.42 -13.77
C GLU A 135 -17.82 23.11 -14.15
N ILE A 136 -18.07 22.90 -15.45
CA ILE A 136 -18.68 21.68 -15.97
C ILE A 136 -17.74 20.49 -15.75
N ARG A 137 -16.45 20.64 -16.05
CA ARG A 137 -15.46 19.55 -15.87
C ARG A 137 -15.26 19.16 -14.41
N ILE A 138 -15.20 20.10 -13.48
CA ILE A 138 -15.01 19.81 -12.04
C ILE A 138 -16.25 19.11 -11.45
N ARG A 139 -17.45 19.55 -11.84
CA ARG A 139 -18.70 18.90 -11.41
C ARG A 139 -18.83 17.52 -12.02
N GLN A 140 -18.57 17.38 -13.32
CA GLN A 140 -18.61 16.08 -14.01
C GLN A 140 -17.61 15.11 -13.38
N TRP A 141 -16.37 15.55 -13.13
CA TRP A 141 -15.38 14.76 -12.40
C TRP A 141 -15.90 14.29 -11.04
N SER A 142 -16.53 15.17 -10.28
CA SER A 142 -17.08 14.81 -8.96
C SER A 142 -18.18 13.76 -9.08
N TYR A 143 -19.05 13.84 -10.10
CA TYR A 143 -20.09 12.85 -10.37
C TYR A 143 -19.53 11.51 -10.86
N ASP A 144 -18.57 11.54 -11.77
CA ASP A 144 -17.93 10.34 -12.33
C ASP A 144 -17.22 9.51 -11.24
N HIS A 145 -16.83 10.15 -10.14
CA HIS A 145 -16.17 9.50 -9.01
C HIS A 145 -17.12 9.04 -7.89
N ILE A 146 -18.43 9.25 -8.01
CA ILE A 146 -19.41 8.75 -7.02
C ILE A 146 -19.44 7.22 -7.01
N GLU A 147 -19.55 6.59 -8.18
CA GLU A 147 -19.60 5.12 -8.27
C GLU A 147 -18.30 4.45 -7.82
N PRO A 148 -17.10 4.89 -8.27
CA PRO A 148 -15.82 4.42 -7.69
C PRO A 148 -15.73 4.59 -6.17
N TYR A 149 -16.28 5.69 -5.63
CA TYR A 149 -16.32 5.92 -4.18
C TYR A 149 -17.23 4.91 -3.46
N HIS A 150 -18.42 4.63 -3.99
CA HIS A 150 -19.28 3.59 -3.41
C HIS A 150 -18.64 2.20 -3.46
N ALA A 151 -17.95 1.88 -4.56
CA ALA A 151 -17.19 0.64 -4.67
C ALA A 151 -16.10 0.55 -3.60
N ALA A 152 -15.37 1.65 -3.35
CA ALA A 152 -14.35 1.72 -2.30
C ALA A 152 -14.97 1.57 -0.89
N LEU A 153 -16.09 2.25 -0.61
CA LEU A 153 -16.82 2.14 0.66
C LEU A 153 -17.25 0.71 0.96
N ALA A 154 -17.77 0.01 -0.05
CA ALA A 154 -18.26 -1.37 0.09
C ALA A 154 -17.14 -2.41 0.20
N SER A 155 -15.93 -2.10 -0.29
CA SER A 155 -14.83 -3.06 -0.35
C SER A 155 -13.85 -2.94 0.82
N TRP A 156 -13.27 -1.76 1.05
CA TRP A 156 -12.14 -1.62 1.99
C TRP A 156 -12.23 -0.36 2.85
N LEU A 157 -12.75 0.75 2.31
CA LEU A 157 -12.57 2.09 2.88
C LEU A 157 -13.29 2.27 4.22
N THR A 158 -14.46 1.64 4.40
CA THR A 158 -15.21 1.69 5.67
C THR A 158 -14.53 0.89 6.78
N ALA A 159 -13.77 -0.15 6.43
CA ALA A 159 -13.01 -0.94 7.39
C ALA A 159 -11.69 -0.27 7.79
N ASP A 160 -11.07 0.47 6.86
CA ASP A 160 -9.75 1.10 7.07
C ASP A 160 -9.83 2.49 7.73
N ALA A 161 -10.90 3.25 7.50
CA ALA A 161 -11.01 4.65 7.95
C ALA A 161 -12.09 4.84 9.01
N HIS A 162 -11.87 5.78 9.94
CA HIS A 162 -12.88 6.19 10.92
C HIS A 162 -13.95 7.09 10.25
N PRO A 163 -15.21 6.65 10.16
CA PRO A 163 -16.24 7.40 9.47
C PRO A 163 -16.75 8.57 10.32
N VAL A 164 -16.92 9.72 9.67
CA VAL A 164 -17.55 10.92 10.22
C VAL A 164 -18.67 11.33 9.27
N ASP A 165 -19.91 11.15 9.71
CA ASP A 165 -21.06 11.73 9.03
C ASP A 165 -21.06 13.24 9.27
N ASN A 166 -20.82 13.99 8.21
CA ASN A 166 -20.79 15.44 8.23
C ASN A 166 -21.95 16.05 7.44
N GLY A 167 -23.01 15.29 7.15
CA GLY A 167 -24.11 15.75 6.30
C GLY A 167 -24.81 17.00 6.85
N ALA A 168 -25.08 17.01 8.16
CA ALA A 168 -25.75 18.11 8.87
C ALA A 168 -24.78 19.06 9.60
N LEU A 169 -23.47 18.80 9.54
CA LEU A 169 -22.46 19.55 10.29
C LEU A 169 -21.85 20.65 9.43
N THR A 170 -21.57 21.79 10.05
CA THR A 170 -20.69 22.80 9.47
C THR A 170 -19.24 22.28 9.39
N PRO A 171 -18.36 22.92 8.58
CA PRO A 171 -16.95 22.55 8.53
C PRO A 171 -16.27 22.61 9.91
N HIS A 172 -16.59 23.62 10.71
CA HIS A 172 -16.05 23.79 12.06
C HIS A 172 -16.52 22.68 13.01
N GLU A 173 -17.82 22.35 13.04
CA GLU A 173 -18.35 21.25 13.86
C GLU A 173 -17.78 19.90 13.42
N THR A 174 -17.60 19.70 12.12
CA THR A 174 -16.94 18.50 11.57
C THR A 174 -15.51 18.41 12.07
N ALA A 175 -14.75 19.51 12.01
CA ALA A 175 -13.38 19.56 12.49
C ALA A 175 -13.29 19.34 14.01
N ALA A 176 -14.18 19.92 14.80
CA ALA A 176 -14.26 19.71 16.24
C ALA A 176 -14.49 18.22 16.59
N ARG A 177 -15.40 17.56 15.87
CA ARG A 177 -15.66 16.12 16.03
C ARG A 177 -14.44 15.27 15.68
N ILE A 178 -13.71 15.63 14.63
CA ILE A 178 -12.45 14.94 14.27
C ILE A 178 -11.38 15.18 15.34
N ALA A 179 -11.21 16.41 15.81
CA ALA A 179 -10.22 16.74 16.83
C ALA A 179 -10.49 15.97 18.14
N GLU A 180 -11.75 15.88 18.56
CA GLU A 180 -12.18 15.08 19.71
C GLU A 180 -11.88 13.59 19.51
N ALA A 181 -12.22 13.04 18.34
CA ALA A 181 -11.99 11.63 18.04
C ALA A 181 -10.48 11.29 17.95
N VAL A 182 -9.67 12.20 17.42
CA VAL A 182 -8.21 12.05 17.39
C VAL A 182 -7.64 12.15 18.82
N GLY A 183 -8.05 13.16 19.60
CA GLY A 183 -7.56 13.40 20.96
C GLY A 183 -7.93 12.31 21.97
N SER A 184 -9.13 11.73 21.84
CA SER A 184 -9.60 10.61 22.67
C SER A 184 -9.02 9.25 22.27
N GLY A 185 -8.38 9.17 21.10
CA GLY A 185 -7.90 7.90 20.54
C GLY A 185 -8.97 7.06 19.84
N ALA A 186 -10.19 7.59 19.65
CA ALA A 186 -11.27 6.91 18.93
C ALA A 186 -10.95 6.70 17.43
N VAL A 187 -10.09 7.56 16.85
CA VAL A 187 -9.46 7.29 15.56
C VAL A 187 -8.17 6.50 15.82
N SER A 188 -8.24 5.18 15.67
CA SER A 188 -7.08 4.30 15.75
C SER A 188 -6.01 4.69 14.72
N MET A 189 -4.76 4.41 15.05
CA MET A 189 -3.70 4.44 14.04
C MET A 189 -3.97 3.31 13.05
N CYS A 190 -3.73 3.56 11.77
CA CYS A 190 -3.79 2.50 10.78
C CYS A 190 -2.71 1.46 11.13
N ASP A 191 -3.15 0.22 11.34
CA ASP A 191 -2.27 -0.93 11.49
C ASP A 191 -1.63 -1.19 10.12
N ILE A 192 -0.49 -0.55 9.88
CA ILE A 192 0.31 -0.76 8.69
C ILE A 192 1.48 -1.62 9.12
N VAL A 193 1.49 -2.86 8.66
CA VAL A 193 2.61 -3.78 8.85
C VAL A 193 3.86 -3.11 8.30
N GLN A 194 4.78 -2.83 9.21
CA GLN A 194 5.99 -2.08 8.95
C GLN A 194 7.03 -2.99 8.30
N THR A 195 7.19 -2.94 6.97
CA THR A 195 8.48 -3.30 6.38
C THR A 195 9.26 -1.99 6.17
N PRO A 196 10.31 -1.72 6.96
CA PRO A 196 11.10 -0.48 6.78
C PRO A 196 11.66 -0.40 5.36
N GLU A 197 11.57 0.78 4.74
CA GLU A 197 12.20 1.01 3.44
C GLU A 197 13.71 0.77 3.58
N PRO A 198 14.32 -0.06 2.71
CA PRO A 198 15.75 -0.30 2.77
C PRO A 198 16.52 1.01 2.65
N THR A 199 17.49 1.27 3.53
CA THR A 199 18.51 2.35 3.37
C THR A 199 19.86 1.81 2.92
N ALA A 200 19.94 0.49 2.71
CA ALA A 200 21.10 -0.27 2.29
C ALA A 200 20.61 -1.57 1.61
N GLU A 201 21.53 -2.32 1.01
CA GLU A 201 21.22 -3.65 0.46
C GLU A 201 20.53 -4.53 1.51
N THR A 202 19.46 -5.22 1.12
CA THR A 202 18.70 -6.08 2.03
C THR A 202 18.93 -7.55 1.78
N LEU A 203 18.89 -8.33 2.85
CA LEU A 203 18.74 -9.77 2.81
C LEU A 203 17.26 -10.09 3.07
N ALA A 204 16.60 -10.81 2.16
CA ALA A 204 15.21 -11.22 2.35
C ALA A 204 15.08 -12.73 2.13
N ALA A 205 14.14 -13.34 2.85
CA ALA A 205 13.87 -14.77 2.81
C ALA A 205 12.38 -15.03 2.57
N GLY A 206 12.07 -15.76 1.51
CA GLY A 206 10.73 -16.27 1.23
C GLY A 206 10.66 -17.78 1.26
N VAL A 207 9.47 -18.32 1.49
CA VAL A 207 9.23 -19.77 1.54
C VAL A 207 8.15 -20.14 0.53
N LEU A 208 8.45 -21.14 -0.30
CA LEU A 208 7.49 -21.74 -1.20
C LEU A 208 6.77 -22.88 -0.49
N LEU A 209 5.45 -22.78 -0.44
CA LEU A 209 4.55 -23.79 0.13
C LEU A 209 3.64 -24.31 -0.96
N PHE A 210 3.38 -25.62 -0.94
CA PHE A 210 2.66 -26.30 -2.02
C PHE A 210 1.41 -26.98 -1.51
N ASP A 211 0.37 -27.08 -2.33
CA ASP A 211 -0.77 -27.94 -2.03
C ASP A 211 -0.60 -29.37 -2.60
N GLU A 212 -1.63 -30.20 -2.43
CA GLU A 212 -1.68 -31.57 -2.96
C GLU A 212 -1.57 -31.66 -4.49
N GLN A 213 -1.86 -30.57 -5.20
CA GLN A 213 -1.76 -30.47 -6.66
C GLN A 213 -0.44 -29.83 -7.12
N ASP A 214 0.55 -29.66 -6.23
CA ASP A 214 1.83 -28.99 -6.49
C ASP A 214 1.69 -27.53 -6.97
N ARG A 215 0.56 -26.87 -6.63
CA ARG A 215 0.39 -25.42 -6.82
C ARG A 215 1.09 -24.68 -5.68
N VAL A 216 1.68 -23.52 -5.99
CA VAL A 216 2.43 -22.71 -5.03
C VAL A 216 1.52 -21.68 -4.36
N LEU A 217 1.68 -21.48 -3.05
CA LEU A 217 1.00 -20.43 -2.30
C LEU A 217 1.59 -19.06 -2.64
N LEU A 218 0.73 -18.15 -3.11
CA LEU A 218 1.01 -16.72 -3.17
C LEU A 218 0.10 -15.98 -2.19
N VAL A 219 0.62 -14.87 -1.66
CA VAL A 219 -0.08 -13.95 -0.77
C VAL A 219 -0.15 -12.56 -1.42
N ASP A 220 -1.20 -11.83 -1.11
CA ASP A 220 -1.41 -10.44 -1.53
C ASP A 220 -1.38 -9.54 -0.29
N PRO A 221 -0.23 -8.92 0.04
CA PRO A 221 -0.05 -8.12 1.25
C PRO A 221 -0.86 -6.81 1.22
N THR A 222 -1.33 -6.35 2.38
CA THR A 222 -2.04 -5.07 2.54
C THR A 222 -1.12 -3.85 2.49
N TYR A 223 0.20 -4.01 2.57
CA TYR A 223 1.12 -2.86 2.68
C TYR A 223 1.78 -2.49 1.34
N LYS A 224 1.60 -3.29 0.29
CA LYS A 224 2.08 -2.98 -1.07
C LYS A 224 1.21 -3.67 -2.12
N PRO A 225 1.08 -3.11 -3.33
CA PRO A 225 0.38 -3.79 -4.42
C PRO A 225 1.17 -5.00 -4.94
N GLY A 226 0.44 -6.07 -5.26
CA GLY A 226 0.94 -7.20 -6.05
C GLY A 226 1.22 -8.45 -5.23
N TRP A 227 1.00 -9.60 -5.88
CA TRP A 227 1.21 -10.92 -5.29
C TRP A 227 2.69 -11.22 -5.08
N GLU A 228 2.99 -11.98 -4.04
CA GLU A 228 4.33 -12.47 -3.73
C GLU A 228 4.33 -13.78 -2.94
N PHE A 229 5.52 -14.26 -2.61
CA PHE A 229 5.72 -15.43 -1.75
C PHE A 229 5.66 -14.98 -0.28
N PRO A 230 5.13 -15.82 0.63
CA PRO A 230 5.26 -15.56 2.06
C PRO A 230 6.72 -15.34 2.44
N GLY A 231 7.01 -14.25 3.15
CA GLY A 231 8.38 -13.90 3.49
C GLY A 231 8.67 -12.41 3.60
N GLY A 232 9.81 -12.10 4.22
CA GLY A 232 10.18 -10.73 4.57
C GLY A 232 11.69 -10.51 4.63
N VAL A 233 12.05 -9.35 5.17
CA VAL A 233 13.45 -8.94 5.35
C VAL A 233 14.04 -9.68 6.56
N VAL A 234 15.25 -10.19 6.42
CA VAL A 234 15.98 -10.85 7.51
C VAL A 234 16.43 -9.81 8.54
N GLU A 235 16.09 -10.03 9.81
CA GLU A 235 16.48 -9.12 10.88
C GLU A 235 17.99 -9.22 11.21
N PRO A 236 18.59 -8.16 11.79
CA PRO A 236 20.00 -8.20 12.20
C PRO A 236 20.30 -9.35 13.17
N GLY A 237 21.20 -10.25 12.78
CA GLY A 237 21.59 -11.42 13.58
C GLY A 237 20.67 -12.64 13.42
N GLU A 238 19.60 -12.52 12.61
CA GLU A 238 18.70 -13.62 12.30
C GLU A 238 19.25 -14.48 11.16
N ALA A 239 19.07 -15.81 11.26
CA ALA A 239 19.40 -16.71 10.17
C ALA A 239 18.33 -16.63 9.06
N PRO A 240 18.68 -16.58 7.77
CA PRO A 240 17.69 -16.38 6.70
C PRO A 240 16.58 -17.44 6.64
N ALA A 241 16.91 -18.71 6.91
CA ALA A 241 15.90 -19.77 6.97
C ALA A 241 14.92 -19.57 8.15
N ARG A 242 15.41 -19.02 9.27
CA ARG A 242 14.58 -18.70 10.44
C ARG A 242 13.67 -17.51 10.16
N ALA A 243 14.18 -16.48 9.46
CA ALA A 243 13.38 -15.36 9.01
C ALA A 243 12.22 -15.84 8.13
N GLY A 244 12.49 -16.66 7.11
CA GLY A 244 11.44 -17.22 6.26
C GLY A 244 10.38 -18.01 7.03
N VAL A 245 10.78 -18.81 8.03
CA VAL A 245 9.83 -19.56 8.89
C VAL A 245 8.99 -18.60 9.76
N ARG A 246 9.61 -17.57 10.34
CA ARG A 246 8.93 -16.57 11.17
C ARG A 246 7.87 -15.83 10.35
N GLU A 247 8.24 -15.32 9.19
CA GLU A 247 7.36 -14.56 8.30
C GLU A 247 6.19 -15.42 7.81
N VAL A 248 6.42 -16.71 7.48
CA VAL A 248 5.32 -17.64 7.15
C VAL A 248 4.35 -17.78 8.33
N GLU A 249 4.84 -17.95 9.55
CA GLU A 249 3.97 -18.07 10.72
C GLU A 249 3.20 -16.77 10.99
N GLU A 250 3.84 -15.62 10.87
CA GLU A 250 3.26 -14.29 11.10
C GLU A 250 2.18 -13.96 10.05
N GLU A 251 2.51 -14.10 8.76
CA GLU A 251 1.63 -13.71 7.65
C GLU A 251 0.47 -14.72 7.45
N THR A 252 0.74 -16.01 7.63
CA THR A 252 -0.19 -17.08 7.20
C THR A 252 -0.74 -17.93 8.34
N GLY A 253 -0.12 -17.86 9.53
CA GLY A 253 -0.43 -18.74 10.67
C GLY A 253 0.14 -20.15 10.55
N ILE A 254 0.84 -20.47 9.46
CA ILE A 254 1.37 -21.81 9.20
C ILE A 254 2.69 -22.01 9.95
N ARG A 255 2.79 -23.11 10.70
CA ARG A 255 4.04 -23.55 11.33
C ARG A 255 4.70 -24.64 10.52
N LEU A 256 5.93 -24.40 10.08
CA LEU A 256 6.74 -25.41 9.40
C LEU A 256 7.36 -26.36 10.42
N ALA A 257 7.19 -27.66 10.21
CA ALA A 257 7.71 -28.69 11.11
C ALA A 257 9.23 -28.86 10.98
N ASP A 258 9.74 -28.71 9.76
CA ASP A 258 11.15 -28.92 9.41
C ASP A 258 11.82 -27.62 8.96
N ALA A 259 13.15 -27.58 9.08
CA ALA A 259 13.93 -26.48 8.52
C ALA A 259 13.79 -26.48 6.98
N PRO A 260 13.41 -25.36 6.37
CA PRO A 260 13.11 -25.34 4.95
C PRO A 260 14.41 -25.40 4.13
N ARG A 261 14.38 -26.09 2.99
CA ARG A 261 15.57 -26.34 2.16
C ARG A 261 15.81 -25.18 1.20
N LEU A 262 17.05 -24.68 1.10
CA LEU A 262 17.37 -23.61 0.16
C LEU A 262 17.14 -24.05 -1.30
N LEU A 263 16.40 -23.23 -2.05
CA LEU A 263 16.14 -23.43 -3.49
C LEU A 263 16.94 -22.44 -4.33
N VAL A 264 16.86 -21.15 -3.98
CA VAL A 264 17.45 -20.08 -4.79
C VAL A 264 18.11 -19.06 -3.89
N VAL A 265 19.28 -18.57 -4.32
CA VAL A 265 19.84 -17.29 -3.91
C VAL A 265 19.87 -16.40 -5.14
N ASP A 266 19.12 -15.30 -5.14
CA ASP A 266 19.07 -14.35 -6.26
C ASP A 266 19.63 -13.01 -5.81
N TRP A 267 20.66 -12.54 -6.51
CA TRP A 267 21.22 -11.22 -6.30
C TRP A 267 20.50 -10.18 -7.17
N GLU A 268 19.83 -9.24 -6.52
CA GLU A 268 19.18 -8.10 -7.17
C GLU A 268 20.14 -6.91 -7.22
N ARG A 269 20.39 -6.40 -8.43
CA ARG A 269 21.22 -5.21 -8.63
C ARG A 269 20.59 -3.99 -7.97
N PRO A 270 21.38 -3.11 -7.31
CA PRO A 270 20.90 -1.81 -6.87
C PRO A 270 20.37 -1.00 -8.07
N ARG A 271 19.16 -0.48 -7.94
CA ARG A 271 18.54 0.44 -8.91
C ARG A 271 17.93 1.59 -8.13
N PRO A 272 18.61 2.76 -8.05
CA PRO A 272 18.14 3.90 -7.28
C PRO A 272 16.66 4.23 -7.60
N PRO A 273 15.82 4.46 -6.57
CA PRO A 273 16.16 4.62 -5.15
C PRO A 273 16.35 3.30 -4.38
N GLY A 274 16.11 2.14 -5.01
CA GLY A 274 16.28 0.82 -4.38
C GLY A 274 17.75 0.40 -4.27
N TYR A 275 18.08 -0.23 -3.15
CA TYR A 275 19.44 -0.61 -2.81
C TYR A 275 19.82 -2.02 -3.28
N GLY A 276 18.89 -2.80 -3.83
CA GLY A 276 19.15 -4.19 -4.23
C GLY A 276 19.34 -5.12 -3.04
N GLY A 277 20.10 -6.19 -3.24
CA GLY A 277 20.47 -7.14 -2.19
C GLY A 277 20.25 -8.60 -2.58
N LEU A 278 20.10 -9.47 -1.58
CA LEU A 278 19.93 -10.91 -1.78
C LEU A 278 18.51 -11.34 -1.45
N ARG A 279 17.94 -12.20 -2.30
CA ARG A 279 16.64 -12.85 -2.12
C ARG A 279 16.86 -14.36 -2.02
N LEU A 280 16.52 -14.94 -0.88
CA LEU A 280 16.60 -16.37 -0.67
C LEU A 280 15.19 -16.95 -0.77
N LEU A 281 15.03 -18.03 -1.54
CA LEU A 281 13.80 -18.82 -1.53
C LEU A 281 14.09 -20.20 -0.95
N PHE A 282 13.25 -20.62 -0.03
CA PHE A 282 13.31 -21.93 0.59
C PHE A 282 12.08 -22.77 0.23
N ASP A 283 12.25 -24.09 0.24
CA ASP A 283 11.20 -25.09 0.10
C ASP A 283 10.62 -25.37 1.48
N GLY A 284 9.40 -24.92 1.73
CA GLY A 284 8.64 -25.22 2.93
C GLY A 284 7.83 -26.51 2.83
N GLY A 285 7.87 -27.18 1.68
CA GLY A 285 7.20 -28.45 1.46
C GLY A 285 5.72 -28.34 1.11
N ARG A 286 5.05 -29.50 1.13
CA ARG A 286 3.62 -29.62 0.86
C ARG A 286 2.84 -29.45 2.16
N LEU A 287 1.79 -28.63 2.10
CA LEU A 287 0.86 -28.40 3.18
C LEU A 287 -0.21 -29.48 3.21
N GLU A 288 -0.48 -29.98 4.41
CA GLU A 288 -1.62 -30.85 4.66
C GLU A 288 -2.93 -30.06 4.51
N PRO A 289 -4.04 -30.68 4.03
CA PRO A 289 -5.32 -30.00 3.87
C PRO A 289 -5.82 -29.26 5.12
N ALA A 290 -5.52 -29.80 6.32
CA ALA A 290 -5.87 -29.18 7.58
C ALA A 290 -5.12 -27.86 7.85
N ALA A 291 -3.85 -27.76 7.41
CA ALA A 291 -3.07 -26.53 7.50
C ALA A 291 -3.59 -25.46 6.52
N VAL A 292 -4.02 -25.89 5.33
CA VAL A 292 -4.67 -25.01 4.35
C VAL A 292 -5.98 -24.43 4.88
N ALA A 293 -6.77 -25.23 5.59
CA ALA A 293 -8.01 -24.74 6.22
C ALA A 293 -7.77 -23.77 7.39
N GLY A 294 -6.58 -23.83 8.00
CA GLY A 294 -6.15 -22.96 9.09
C GLY A 294 -5.38 -21.72 8.65
N LEU A 295 -5.20 -21.50 7.34
CA LEU A 295 -4.64 -20.27 6.79
C LEU A 295 -5.40 -19.08 7.36
N LEU A 296 -4.67 -18.12 7.93
CA LEU A 296 -5.27 -16.88 8.39
C LEU A 296 -6.05 -16.27 7.21
N LEU A 297 -7.35 -16.08 7.42
CA LEU A 297 -8.23 -15.37 6.49
C LEU A 297 -7.70 -13.94 6.30
N PRO A 298 -8.12 -13.23 5.22
CA PRO A 298 -7.73 -11.84 5.00
C PRO A 298 -7.79 -11.03 6.30
N GLY A 299 -6.63 -10.53 6.72
CA GLY A 299 -6.38 -9.90 8.01
C GLY A 299 -5.70 -8.56 7.81
N PRO A 300 -5.20 -7.92 8.89
CA PRO A 300 -4.52 -6.62 8.76
C PRO A 300 -3.29 -6.68 7.84
N GLU A 301 -2.68 -7.85 7.65
CA GLU A 301 -1.43 -8.01 6.88
C GLU A 301 -1.63 -8.51 5.44
N LEU A 302 -2.68 -9.31 5.17
CA LEU A 302 -2.94 -9.91 3.86
C LEU A 302 -4.36 -9.59 3.37
N ARG A 303 -4.47 -9.05 2.15
CA ARG A 303 -5.74 -8.83 1.43
C ARG A 303 -6.32 -10.13 0.90
N ALA A 304 -5.46 -11.04 0.43
CA ALA A 304 -5.86 -12.33 -0.13
C ALA A 304 -4.69 -13.33 -0.12
N TRP A 305 -5.00 -14.60 -0.37
CA TRP A 305 -4.03 -15.65 -0.66
C TRP A 305 -4.60 -16.61 -1.72
N ARG A 306 -3.74 -17.29 -2.47
CA ARG A 306 -4.15 -18.24 -3.51
C ARG A 306 -3.06 -19.28 -3.80
N PHE A 307 -3.45 -20.53 -4.01
CA PHE A 307 -2.61 -21.54 -4.63
C PHE A 307 -2.70 -21.47 -6.16
N VAL A 308 -1.54 -21.37 -6.82
CA VAL A 308 -1.46 -21.16 -8.28
C VAL A 308 -0.47 -22.09 -8.95
N THR A 309 -0.71 -22.41 -10.22
CA THR A 309 0.28 -23.10 -11.07
C THR A 309 1.42 -22.15 -11.49
N GLU A 310 2.53 -22.70 -12.04
CA GLU A 310 3.59 -21.88 -12.68
C GLU A 310 2.99 -20.94 -13.74
N GLU A 311 2.04 -21.44 -14.54
CA GLU A 311 1.38 -20.67 -15.61
C GLU A 311 0.50 -19.54 -15.08
N GLU A 312 -0.30 -19.80 -14.04
CA GLU A 312 -1.14 -18.79 -13.39
C GLU A 312 -0.28 -17.71 -12.70
N ALA A 313 0.83 -18.10 -12.08
CA ALA A 313 1.75 -17.19 -11.41
C ALA A 313 2.35 -16.14 -12.36
N ALA A 314 2.50 -16.45 -13.66
CA ALA A 314 2.98 -15.51 -14.67
C ALA A 314 2.08 -14.27 -14.84
N GLY A 315 0.77 -14.40 -14.55
CA GLY A 315 -0.19 -13.30 -14.59
C GLY A 315 -0.30 -12.50 -13.29
N LEU A 316 0.30 -12.99 -12.20
CA LEU A 316 0.16 -12.41 -10.86
C LEU A 316 1.46 -11.80 -10.34
N LEU A 317 2.59 -12.45 -10.61
CA LEU A 317 3.90 -12.04 -10.13
C LEU A 317 4.55 -11.03 -11.08
N PRO A 318 5.27 -10.03 -10.55
CA PRO A 318 6.17 -9.20 -11.36
C PRO A 318 7.24 -10.06 -12.07
N PRO A 319 7.70 -9.68 -13.28
CA PRO A 319 8.54 -10.53 -14.13
C PRO A 319 9.78 -11.12 -13.44
N VAL A 320 10.50 -10.33 -12.63
CA VAL A 320 11.70 -10.80 -11.91
C VAL A 320 11.36 -11.85 -10.84
N ARG A 321 10.24 -11.66 -10.11
CA ARG A 321 9.78 -12.63 -9.12
C ARG A 321 9.30 -13.90 -9.80
N TYR A 322 8.61 -13.77 -10.93
CA TYR A 322 8.19 -14.92 -11.72
C TYR A 322 9.39 -15.76 -12.19
N GLU A 323 10.42 -15.15 -12.78
CA GLU A 323 11.63 -15.89 -13.16
C GLU A 323 12.31 -16.58 -11.97
N ARG A 324 12.33 -15.91 -10.80
CA ARG A 324 12.83 -16.52 -9.57
C ARG A 324 12.02 -17.74 -9.15
N LEU A 325 10.68 -17.69 -9.23
CA LEU A 325 9.81 -18.84 -8.98
C LEU A 325 10.16 -19.99 -9.92
N ARG A 326 10.27 -19.74 -11.23
CA ARG A 326 10.57 -20.78 -12.22
C ARG A 326 11.86 -21.51 -11.88
N TRP A 327 12.92 -20.78 -11.56
CA TRP A 327 14.19 -21.39 -11.17
C TRP A 327 14.13 -22.09 -9.82
N ALA A 328 13.34 -21.58 -8.87
CA ALA A 328 13.12 -22.28 -7.59
C ALA A 328 12.37 -23.62 -7.78
N LEU A 329 11.40 -23.68 -8.69
CA LEU A 329 10.71 -24.93 -9.05
C LEU A 329 11.69 -25.94 -9.69
N ARG A 330 12.55 -25.50 -10.63
CA ARG A 330 13.60 -26.37 -11.21
C ARG A 330 14.65 -26.79 -10.17
N ALA A 331 15.02 -25.92 -9.24
CA ALA A 331 15.90 -26.26 -8.12
C ALA A 331 15.28 -27.33 -7.22
N ARG A 332 13.97 -27.24 -6.95
CA ARG A 332 13.20 -28.21 -6.17
C ARG A 332 13.16 -29.57 -6.86
N GLU A 333 12.85 -29.62 -8.15
CA GLU A 333 12.84 -30.84 -8.98
C GLU A 333 14.21 -31.54 -9.00
N ARG A 334 15.29 -30.75 -9.11
CA ARG A 334 16.67 -31.26 -9.18
C ARG A 334 17.26 -31.61 -7.81
N GLY A 335 16.66 -31.11 -6.72
CA GLY A 335 17.20 -31.22 -5.37
C GLY A 335 18.52 -30.45 -5.16
N ALA A 336 18.78 -29.41 -5.96
CA ALA A 336 20.01 -28.63 -5.91
C ALA A 336 19.70 -27.13 -5.99
N ALA A 337 20.25 -26.36 -5.04
CA ALA A 337 20.06 -24.92 -4.98
C ALA A 337 20.74 -24.21 -6.17
N LEU A 338 20.12 -23.13 -6.65
CA LEU A 338 20.62 -22.32 -7.76
C LEU A 338 21.00 -20.92 -7.29
N TYR A 339 22.06 -20.38 -7.88
CA TYR A 339 22.44 -18.98 -7.73
C TYR A 339 22.03 -18.19 -8.98
N LEU A 340 21.29 -17.11 -8.79
CA LEU A 340 20.78 -16.24 -9.83
C LEU A 340 21.34 -14.82 -9.67
N GLU A 341 21.45 -14.10 -10.78
CA GLU A 341 21.66 -12.66 -10.81
C GLU A 341 20.51 -12.01 -11.57
N ALA A 342 19.70 -11.21 -10.85
CA ALA A 342 18.50 -10.56 -11.35
C ALA A 342 17.54 -11.54 -12.05
N GLY A 343 17.34 -12.72 -11.44
CA GLY A 343 16.48 -13.78 -11.97
C GLY A 343 17.10 -14.64 -13.06
N ILE A 344 18.40 -14.47 -13.38
CA ILE A 344 19.10 -15.24 -14.41
C ILE A 344 20.11 -16.18 -13.73
N PRO A 345 20.06 -17.50 -13.95
CA PRO A 345 21.01 -18.43 -13.33
C PRO A 345 22.43 -18.18 -13.83
N THR A 346 23.38 -18.21 -12.90
CA THR A 346 24.80 -18.13 -13.21
C THR A 346 25.44 -19.51 -13.04
N GLY A 347 26.23 -19.94 -14.03
CA GLY A 347 26.73 -21.32 -14.13
C GLY A 347 25.83 -22.19 -15.02
N GLN A 348 26.45 -23.17 -15.69
CA GLN A 348 25.89 -23.92 -16.82
C GLN A 348 24.43 -24.34 -16.64
N CYS A 349 23.56 -23.96 -17.58
CA CYS A 349 22.42 -24.78 -17.97
C CYS A 349 23.00 -26.04 -18.62
N PRO A 350 22.89 -27.25 -18.04
CA PRO A 350 22.94 -28.44 -18.85
C PRO A 350 21.60 -28.51 -19.59
N THR A 351 21.71 -28.62 -20.90
CA THR A 351 20.65 -28.87 -21.90
C THR A 351 19.56 -29.83 -21.44
#